data_AF-A0A0K8RDC8-F1
#
_entry.id   AF-A0A0K8RDC8-F1
#
_cell.length_a   1.000
_cell.length_b   1.000
_cell.length_c   1.000
_cell.angle_alpha   90.00
_cell.angle_beta   90.00
_cell.angle_gamma   90.00
#
_symmetry.space_group_name_H-M   'P 1'
#
loop_
_entity.id
_entity.type
_entity.pdbx_description
1 polymer ?
#
loop_
_entity_poly.entity_id
_entity_poly.type
_entity_poly.pdbx_seq_one_letter_code
_entity_poly.pdbx_strand_id
1 'polypeptide(L)'
;MATEGCKKLKYTIHKCSSYTGSYLPENNLVDKPADQYSRWSSDSNYPPQFLILKLERPAIVQSITFGKYEKTHVCNMKKFKIYGGLTDEHMLEILDR
;
A
#
# COMPACT_ATOMS: atom_id res chain seq x y z
N MET A 1 -15.39 -7.95 -6.35
CA MET A 1 -15.45 -8.93 -7.46
C MET A 1 -14.29 -8.61 -8.39
N ALA A 2 -13.41 -9.57 -8.68
CA ALA A 2 -12.40 -9.37 -9.71
C ALA A 2 -13.12 -9.23 -11.04
N THR A 3 -12.90 -8.12 -11.75
CA THR A 3 -13.39 -7.95 -13.12
C THR A 3 -12.74 -9.01 -14.01
N GLU A 4 -13.55 -9.76 -14.76
CA GLU A 4 -13.02 -10.75 -15.71
C GLU A 4 -11.97 -10.09 -16.62
N GLY A 5 -10.78 -10.70 -16.68
CA GLY A 5 -9.63 -10.17 -17.44
C GLY A 5 -8.61 -9.35 -16.63
N CYS A 6 -8.92 -8.91 -15.40
CA CYS A 6 -7.95 -8.19 -14.57
C CYS A 6 -6.98 -9.15 -13.86
N LYS A 7 -5.68 -9.05 -14.16
CA LYS A 7 -4.62 -9.86 -13.53
C LYS A 7 -3.99 -9.12 -12.36
N LYS A 8 -3.55 -9.86 -11.33
CA LYS A 8 -2.75 -9.29 -10.23
C LYS A 8 -1.44 -8.76 -10.77
N LEU A 9 -1.22 -7.45 -10.63
CA LEU A 9 0.01 -6.79 -11.03
C LEU A 9 1.11 -7.10 -10.00
N LYS A 10 2.29 -7.51 -10.47
CA LYS A 10 3.46 -7.71 -9.61
C LYS A 10 4.11 -6.38 -9.30
N TYR A 11 4.49 -6.17 -8.05
CA TYR A 11 5.11 -4.95 -7.57
C TYR A 11 6.12 -5.22 -6.47
N THR A 12 6.96 -4.23 -6.21
CA THR A 12 7.95 -4.19 -5.13
C THR A 12 7.75 -2.91 -4.31
N ILE A 13 8.27 -2.90 -3.08
CA ILE A 13 8.40 -1.66 -2.32
C ILE A 13 9.52 -0.85 -2.97
N HIS A 14 9.22 0.36 -3.41
CA HIS A 14 10.21 1.26 -4.00
C HIS A 14 10.79 2.22 -2.97
N LYS A 15 9.92 2.92 -2.25
CA LYS A 15 10.26 3.89 -1.21
C LYS A 15 9.20 3.85 -0.12
N CYS A 16 9.59 4.24 1.08
CA CYS A 16 8.68 4.52 2.17
C CYS A 16 9.13 5.81 2.87
N SER A 17 8.17 6.49 3.47
CA SER A 17 8.43 7.64 4.35
C SER A 17 9.23 7.25 5.60
N SER A 18 8.71 6.29 6.36
CA SER A 18 9.33 5.75 7.57
C SER A 18 8.73 4.40 7.93
N TYR A 19 9.28 3.74 8.96
CA TYR A 19 8.67 2.58 9.59
C TYR A 19 9.13 2.46 11.05
N THR A 20 8.39 1.72 11.87
CA THR A 20 8.74 1.48 13.28
C THR A 20 8.99 0.00 13.58
N GLY A 21 10.08 -0.28 14.30
CA GLY A 21 10.43 -1.62 14.77
C GLY A 21 10.42 -2.66 13.65
N SER A 22 9.64 -3.73 13.84
CA SER A 22 9.48 -4.84 12.89
C SER A 22 8.36 -4.66 11.86
N TYR A 23 7.67 -3.50 11.84
CA TYR A 23 6.57 -3.22 10.92
C TYR A 23 7.08 -2.67 9.58
N LEU A 24 7.82 -3.52 8.87
CA LEU A 24 8.51 -3.18 7.62
C LEU A 24 7.52 -2.93 6.46
N PRO A 25 7.86 -2.05 5.50
CA PRO A 25 7.11 -1.86 4.25
C PRO A 25 6.76 -3.16 3.51
N GLU A 26 7.71 -4.10 3.47
CA GLU A 26 7.64 -5.37 2.76
C GLU A 26 6.55 -6.30 3.32
N ASN A 27 6.11 -6.08 4.56
CA ASN A 27 5.03 -6.85 5.15
C ASN A 27 3.70 -6.67 4.38
N ASN A 28 3.51 -5.58 3.61
CA ASN A 28 2.32 -5.41 2.75
C ASN A 28 2.32 -6.32 1.51
N LEU A 29 3.40 -7.06 1.24
CA LEU A 29 3.47 -8.00 0.13
C LEU A 29 2.82 -9.36 0.47
N VAL A 30 2.56 -9.60 1.75
CA VAL A 30 2.09 -10.89 2.26
C VAL A 30 0.77 -10.70 3.00
N ASP A 31 -0.26 -11.43 2.58
CA ASP A 31 -1.56 -11.43 3.25
C ASP A 31 -1.58 -12.48 4.36
N LYS A 32 -1.36 -12.04 5.61
CA LYS A 32 -1.38 -12.89 6.82
C LYS A 32 -2.27 -12.24 7.90
N PRO A 33 -3.60 -12.37 7.79
CA PRO A 33 -4.54 -11.70 8.70
C PRO A 33 -4.44 -12.18 10.16
N ALA A 34 -3.89 -13.37 10.42
CA ALA A 34 -3.68 -13.90 11.77
C ALA A 34 -2.38 -13.39 12.44
N ASP A 35 -1.50 -12.71 11.70
CA ASP A 35 -0.21 -12.22 12.20
C ASP A 35 -0.26 -10.69 12.39
N GLN A 36 -0.28 -10.23 13.64
CA GLN A 36 -0.32 -8.81 13.99
C GLN A 36 0.91 -8.01 13.53
N TYR A 37 2.02 -8.70 13.22
CA TYR A 37 3.26 -8.08 12.74
C TYR A 37 3.30 -7.98 11.22
N SER A 38 2.42 -8.67 10.49
CA SER A 38 2.35 -8.64 9.02
C SER A 38 1.68 -7.37 8.48
N ARG A 39 2.26 -6.22 8.84
CA ARG A 39 1.86 -4.89 8.41
C ARG A 39 3.08 -3.96 8.32
N TRP A 40 2.94 -2.92 7.52
CA TRP A 40 3.76 -1.72 7.65
C TRP A 40 3.13 -0.76 8.66
N SER A 41 3.95 0.01 9.36
CA SER A 41 3.50 1.12 10.17
C SER A 41 4.56 2.20 10.19
N SER A 42 4.15 3.41 9.85
CA SER A 42 5.00 4.60 9.96
C SER A 42 5.48 4.80 11.39
N ASP A 43 6.63 5.48 11.52
CA ASP A 43 7.17 5.90 12.82
C ASP A 43 6.32 6.95 13.53
N SER A 44 5.51 7.70 12.77
CA SER A 44 4.67 8.78 13.25
C SER A 44 3.44 8.98 12.35
N ASN A 45 2.50 9.83 12.81
CA ASN A 45 1.33 10.24 12.04
C ASN A 45 1.51 11.64 11.42
N TYR A 46 2.71 12.24 11.54
CA TYR A 46 2.97 13.57 10.98
C TYR A 46 3.25 13.43 9.48
N PRO A 47 2.51 14.15 8.60
CA PRO A 47 2.73 14.07 7.17
C PRO A 47 4.10 14.64 6.76
N PRO A 48 4.69 14.17 5.65
CA PRO A 48 4.15 13.16 4.73
C PRO A 48 4.43 11.72 5.20
N GLN A 49 3.40 10.86 5.15
CA GLN A 49 3.52 9.41 5.37
C GLN A 49 3.02 8.67 4.14
N PHE A 50 3.87 7.84 3.55
CA PHE A 50 3.61 7.16 2.28
C PHE A 50 4.40 5.87 2.10
N LEU A 51 3.88 5.04 1.17
CA LEU A 51 4.58 3.97 0.48
C LEU A 51 4.51 4.23 -1.03
N ILE A 52 5.65 4.08 -1.71
CA ILE A 52 5.71 4.05 -3.18
C ILE A 52 5.91 2.60 -3.59
N LEU A 53 4.99 2.09 -4.40
CA LEU A 53 5.04 0.74 -4.97
C LEU A 53 5.50 0.86 -6.43
N LYS A 54 6.52 0.08 -6.82
CA LYS A 54 6.97 0.03 -8.20
C LYS A 54 6.52 -1.27 -8.85
N LEU A 55 5.68 -1.14 -9.88
CA LEU A 55 5.27 -2.27 -10.72
C LEU A 55 6.49 -2.84 -11.46
N GLU A 56 6.51 -4.16 -11.66
CA GLU A 56 7.56 -4.83 -12.44
C GLU A 56 7.58 -4.33 -13.91
N ARG A 57 6.39 -4.01 -14.44
CA ARG A 57 6.19 -3.44 -15.78
C ARG A 57 5.09 -2.37 -15.72
N PRO A 58 5.16 -1.33 -16.56
CA PRO A 58 4.06 -0.38 -16.70
C PRO A 58 2.75 -1.11 -17.04
N ALA A 59 1.65 -0.71 -16.41
CA ALA A 59 0.35 -1.33 -16.58
C ALA A 59 -0.79 -0.34 -16.30
N ILE A 60 -1.98 -0.65 -16.80
CA ILE A 60 -3.21 0.07 -16.44
C ILE A 60 -3.69 -0.45 -15.07
N VAL A 61 -3.52 0.37 -14.04
CA VAL A 61 -3.94 0.02 -12.67
C VAL A 61 -5.42 0.33 -12.50
N GLN A 62 -6.24 -0.71 -12.42
CA GLN A 62 -7.71 -0.58 -12.32
C GLN A 62 -8.24 -0.71 -10.90
N SER A 63 -7.51 -1.36 -10.01
CA SER A 63 -7.93 -1.59 -8.63
C SER A 63 -6.75 -1.67 -7.68
N ILE A 64 -7.03 -1.37 -6.42
CA ILE A 64 -6.16 -1.63 -5.28
C ILE A 64 -6.97 -2.43 -4.26
N THR A 65 -6.32 -3.32 -3.51
CA THR A 65 -6.96 -4.09 -2.45
C THR A 65 -6.12 -3.97 -1.19
N PHE A 66 -6.77 -3.65 -0.07
CA PHE A 66 -6.13 -3.58 1.24
C PHE A 66 -6.56 -4.78 2.08
N GLY A 67 -5.59 -5.65 2.40
CA GLY A 67 -5.78 -6.70 3.41
C GLY A 67 -5.98 -6.10 4.80
N LYS A 68 -6.50 -6.89 5.73
CA LYS A 68 -6.75 -6.47 7.12
C LYS A 68 -6.29 -7.53 8.09
N TYR A 69 -5.96 -7.09 9.31
CA TYR A 69 -5.87 -7.99 10.45
C TYR A 69 -7.24 -8.63 10.73
N GLU A 70 -7.25 -9.84 11.27
CA GLU A 70 -8.47 -10.59 11.59
C GLU A 70 -9.46 -9.83 12.50
N LYS A 71 -8.94 -8.88 13.30
CA LYS A 71 -9.71 -8.04 14.22
C LYS A 71 -9.57 -6.57 13.84
N THR A 72 -10.55 -5.76 14.27
CA THR A 72 -10.48 -4.29 14.14
C THR A 72 -9.23 -3.76 14.84
N HIS A 73 -8.47 -2.92 14.15
CA HIS A 73 -7.22 -2.37 14.65
C HIS A 73 -7.21 -0.84 14.56
N VAL A 74 -6.67 -0.16 15.58
CA VAL A 74 -6.66 1.31 15.67
C VAL A 74 -5.84 1.97 14.55
N CYS A 75 -4.80 1.28 14.06
CA CYS A 75 -3.96 1.75 12.96
C CYS A 75 -4.58 1.57 11.56
N ASN A 76 -5.81 1.08 11.44
CA ASN A 76 -6.47 1.01 10.13
C ASN A 76 -6.65 2.41 9.56
N MET A 77 -6.27 2.59 8.29
CA MET A 77 -6.43 3.86 7.59
C MET A 77 -7.92 4.19 7.44
N LYS A 78 -8.35 5.27 8.11
CA LYS A 78 -9.71 5.83 7.95
C LYS A 78 -9.84 6.73 6.72
N LYS A 79 -8.74 7.38 6.34
CA LYS A 79 -8.62 8.23 5.16
C LYS A 79 -7.31 7.95 4.47
N PHE A 80 -7.30 7.90 3.15
CA PHE A 80 -6.09 7.70 2.36
C PHE A 80 -6.27 8.23 0.94
N LYS A 81 -5.15 8.59 0.32
CA LYS A 81 -5.08 8.96 -1.09
C LYS A 81 -4.18 7.99 -1.84
N ILE A 82 -4.48 7.77 -3.11
CA ILE A 82 -3.65 7.00 -4.02
C ILE A 82 -3.22 7.92 -5.15
N TYR A 83 -1.92 7.95 -5.36
CA TYR A 83 -1.30 8.63 -6.49
C TYR A 83 -0.66 7.58 -7.40
N GLY A 84 -0.55 7.89 -8.70
CA GLY A 84 0.20 7.07 -9.63
C GLY A 84 0.73 7.86 -10.82
N GLY A 85 1.86 7.41 -11.36
CA GLY A 85 2.56 8.04 -12.47
C GLY A 85 3.62 7.11 -13.04
N LEU A 86 4.26 7.54 -14.12
CA LEU A 86 5.42 6.84 -14.70
C LEU A 86 6.73 7.16 -13.95
N THR A 87 6.75 8.26 -13.21
CA THR A 87 7.88 8.71 -12.37
C THR A 87 7.37 9.13 -10.99
N ASP A 88 8.30 9.36 -10.05
CA ASP A 88 7.97 9.63 -8.66
C ASP A 88 7.59 11.09 -8.39
N GLU A 89 7.99 12.00 -9.27
CA GLU A 89 7.94 13.45 -9.06
C GLU A 89 6.58 14.06 -9.45
N HIS A 90 5.87 13.43 -10.41
CA HIS A 90 4.67 13.98 -11.04
C HIS A 90 3.54 12.94 -11.10
N MET A 91 3.22 12.35 -9.96
CA MET A 91 2.08 11.43 -9.85
C MET A 91 0.74 12.19 -9.84
N LEU A 92 -0.26 11.60 -10.48
CA LEU A 92 -1.64 12.09 -10.48
C LEU A 92 -2.42 11.45 -9.34
N GLU A 93 -3.33 12.19 -8.72
CA GLU A 93 -4.29 11.64 -7.75
C GLU A 93 -5.29 10.75 -8.49
N ILE A 94 -5.36 9.48 -8.11
CA ILE A 94 -6.24 8.46 -8.72
C ILE A 94 -7.45 8.19 -7.84
N LEU A 95 -7.28 8.28 -6.52
CA LEU A 95 -8.33 7.98 -5.54
C LEU A 95 -8.13 8.80 -4.26
N ASP A 96 -9.23 9.31 -3.70
CA ASP A 96 -9.32 9.94 -2.38
C ASP A 96 -10.50 9.30 -1.61
N ARG A 97 -10.24 8.73 -0.43
CA ARG A 97 -11.22 7.96 0.37
C ARG A 97 -11.09 8.25 1.86
#